data_AF-A0AAU5U1T3-F1
#
_entry.id   AF-A0AAU5U1T3-F1
#
_cell.length_a   1.000
_cell.length_b   1.000
_cell.length_c   1.000
_cell.angle_alpha   90.00
_cell.angle_beta   90.00
_cell.angle_gamma   90.00
#
_symmetry.space_group_name_H-M   'P 1'
#
loop_
_entity.id
_entity.type
_entity.pdbx_description
1 polymer ?
#
loop_
_entity_poly.entity_id
_entity_poly.type
_entity_poly.pdbx_seq_one_letter_code
_entity_poly.pdbx_strand_id
1 'polypeptide(L)'
;MSGEQSFGDWRAEQQRRAQAYAFGWAERATAEYETATRHEDDARRHSDSAYLRDAVIEDRRRALAHGVRSTEALKLAEMWARVAQALAVGEPPVTAELEVRGYPEPTRR
;
A
#
# COMPACT_ATOMS: atom_id res chain seq x y z
N MET A 1 -19.86 21.82 -27.78
CA MET A 1 -19.22 20.50 -27.57
C MET A 1 -17.89 20.72 -26.85
N SER A 2 -17.84 20.62 -25.51
CA SER A 2 -16.60 20.92 -24.73
C SER A 2 -16.40 20.07 -23.46
N GLY A 3 -17.32 19.17 -23.10
CA GLY A 3 -17.26 18.44 -21.82
C GLY A 3 -16.41 17.16 -21.85
N GLU A 4 -16.36 16.46 -22.97
CA GLU A 4 -15.71 15.13 -23.07
C GLU A 4 -14.18 15.21 -23.16
N GLN A 5 -13.62 16.27 -23.78
CA GLN A 5 -12.18 16.54 -23.75
C GLN A 5 -11.68 16.74 -22.32
N SER A 6 -12.42 17.49 -21.49
CA SER A 6 -12.05 17.72 -20.08
C SER A 6 -12.06 16.47 -19.22
N PHE A 7 -12.95 15.51 -19.51
CA PHE A 7 -13.08 14.30 -18.69
C PHE A 7 -12.05 13.23 -19.06
N GLY A 8 -11.75 13.06 -20.36
CA GLY A 8 -10.68 12.18 -20.82
C GLY A 8 -9.30 12.61 -20.30
N ASP A 9 -9.00 13.91 -20.39
CA ASP A 9 -7.74 14.48 -19.93
C ASP A 9 -7.59 14.37 -18.40
N TRP A 10 -8.67 14.64 -17.66
CA TRP A 10 -8.68 14.46 -16.22
C TRP A 10 -8.42 13.00 -15.83
N ARG A 11 -9.08 12.04 -16.49
CA ARG A 11 -8.90 10.61 -16.21
C ARG A 11 -7.47 10.15 -16.48
N ALA A 12 -6.89 10.57 -17.60
CA ALA A 12 -5.51 10.26 -17.95
C ALA A 12 -4.52 10.82 -16.91
N GLU A 13 -4.77 12.02 -16.40
CA GLU A 13 -3.97 12.61 -15.33
C GLU A 13 -4.10 11.84 -14.01
N GLN A 14 -5.32 11.46 -13.61
CA GLN A 14 -5.51 10.65 -12.39
C GLN A 14 -4.87 9.26 -12.53
N GLN A 15 -4.96 8.64 -13.72
CA GLN A 15 -4.31 7.37 -13.98
C GLN A 15 -2.79 7.46 -13.79
N ARG A 16 -2.14 8.50 -14.35
CA ARG A 16 -0.70 8.74 -14.17
C ARG A 16 -0.33 8.92 -12.71
N ARG A 17 -1.11 9.69 -11.95
CA ARG A 17 -0.88 9.88 -10.51
C ARG A 17 -1.01 8.57 -9.73
N ALA A 18 -2.05 7.79 -10.00
CA ALA A 18 -2.24 6.49 -9.36
C ALA A 18 -1.08 5.53 -9.68
N GLN A 19 -0.58 5.51 -10.91
CA GLN A 19 0.61 4.74 -11.29
C GLN A 19 1.85 5.21 -10.51
N ALA A 20 2.06 6.53 -10.39
CA ALA A 20 3.18 7.07 -9.63
C ALA A 20 3.10 6.71 -8.14
N TYR A 21 1.91 6.76 -7.53
CA TYR A 21 1.72 6.31 -6.14
C TYR A 21 1.96 4.82 -5.99
N ALA A 22 1.45 3.99 -6.90
CA ALA A 22 1.69 2.55 -6.88
C ALA A 22 3.19 2.24 -6.89
N PHE A 23 3.93 2.91 -7.78
CA PHE A 23 5.38 2.75 -7.88
C PHE A 23 6.11 3.22 -6.63
N GLY A 24 5.80 4.42 -6.11
CA GLY A 24 6.46 4.94 -4.91
C GLY A 24 6.23 4.07 -3.66
N TRP A 25 5.04 3.48 -3.51
CA TRP A 25 4.79 2.52 -2.43
C TRP A 25 5.51 1.19 -2.64
N ALA A 26 5.66 0.73 -3.90
CA ALA A 26 6.45 -0.46 -4.20
C ALA A 26 7.94 -0.27 -3.89
N GLU A 27 8.52 0.89 -4.24
CA GLU A 27 9.90 1.23 -3.87
C GLU A 27 10.09 1.25 -2.35
N ARG A 28 9.15 1.87 -1.64
CA ARG A 28 9.16 1.88 -0.18
C ARG A 28 9.07 0.47 0.40
N ALA A 29 8.22 -0.39 -0.15
CA ALA A 29 8.09 -1.77 0.28
C ALA A 29 9.43 -2.52 0.18
N THR A 30 10.14 -2.35 -0.94
CA THR A 30 11.46 -2.93 -1.15
C THR A 30 12.48 -2.41 -0.13
N ALA A 31 12.54 -1.09 0.07
CA ALA A 31 13.49 -0.49 1.01
C ALA A 31 13.27 -0.95 2.47
N GLU A 32 12.01 -1.06 2.89
CA GLU A 32 11.66 -1.57 4.23
C GLU A 32 11.99 -3.07 4.36
N TYR A 33 11.75 -3.87 3.31
CA TYR A 33 12.10 -5.29 3.28
C TYR A 33 13.61 -5.53 3.38
N GLU A 34 14.40 -4.78 2.61
CA GLU A 34 15.88 -4.85 2.66
C GLU A 34 16.41 -4.46 4.04
N THR A 35 15.78 -3.47 4.68
CA THR A 35 16.14 -3.07 6.05
C THR A 35 15.77 -4.15 7.07
N ALA A 36 14.60 -4.78 6.92
CA ALA A 36 14.20 -5.91 7.75
C ALA A 36 15.19 -7.08 7.64
N THR A 37 15.60 -7.41 6.42
CA THR A 37 16.55 -8.50 6.14
C THR A 37 17.91 -8.23 6.78
N ARG A 38 18.40 -6.98 6.69
CA ARG A 38 19.67 -6.59 7.34
C ARG A 38 19.62 -6.79 8.86
N HIS A 39 18.55 -6.37 9.53
CA HIS A 39 18.40 -6.59 10.96
C HIS A 39 18.29 -8.07 11.33
N GLU A 40 17.59 -8.88 10.53
CA GLU A 40 17.52 -10.33 10.77
C GLU A 40 18.88 -11.01 10.60
N ASP A 41 19.67 -10.58 9.61
CA ASP A 41 21.03 -11.09 9.41
C ASP A 41 21.97 -10.67 10.54
N ASP A 42 21.87 -9.44 11.03
CA ASP A 42 22.64 -8.98 12.20
C ASP A 42 22.25 -9.75 13.46
N ALA A 43 20.96 -9.98 13.69
CA ALA A 43 20.48 -10.83 14.79
C ALA A 43 21.03 -12.26 14.68
N ARG A 44 21.10 -12.82 13.46
CA ARG A 44 21.65 -14.15 13.21
C ARG A 44 23.16 -14.19 13.48
N ARG A 45 23.92 -13.16 13.11
CA ARG A 45 25.36 -13.09 13.38
C ARG A 45 25.68 -13.03 14.88
N HIS A 46 24.79 -12.42 15.66
CA HIS A 46 24.99 -12.24 17.10
C HIS A 46 24.37 -13.35 17.96
N SER A 47 23.64 -14.31 17.38
CA SER A 47 22.82 -15.29 18.12
C SER A 47 23.62 -16.18 19.07
N ASP A 48 24.88 -16.45 18.74
CA ASP A 48 25.72 -17.41 19.47
C ASP A 48 26.46 -16.74 20.65
N SER A 49 26.38 -15.41 20.76
CA SER A 49 27.00 -14.67 21.86
C SER A 49 26.00 -14.42 22.98
N ALA A 50 26.22 -15.07 24.14
CA ALA A 50 25.39 -14.88 25.33
C ALA A 50 25.36 -13.42 25.82
N TYR A 51 26.45 -12.65 25.59
CA TYR A 51 26.56 -11.25 25.96
C TYR A 51 25.79 -10.30 25.01
N LEU A 52 25.42 -10.76 23.81
CA LEU A 52 24.68 -9.98 22.82
C LEU A 52 23.19 -10.33 22.76
N ARG A 53 22.69 -11.11 23.73
CA ARG A 53 21.30 -11.57 23.74
C ARG A 53 20.28 -10.42 23.61
N ASP A 54 20.50 -9.31 24.31
CA ASP A 54 19.59 -8.16 24.24
C ASP A 54 19.66 -7.45 22.88
N ALA A 55 20.85 -7.36 22.28
CA ALA A 55 21.03 -6.82 20.93
C ALA A 55 20.31 -7.69 19.88
N VAL A 56 20.41 -9.03 19.99
CA VAL A 56 19.70 -9.97 19.11
C VAL A 56 18.18 -9.79 19.21
N ILE A 57 17.64 -9.62 20.43
CA ILE A 57 16.21 -9.39 20.63
C ILE A 57 15.78 -8.07 19.98
N GLU A 58 16.56 -7.01 20.15
CA GLU A 58 16.29 -5.71 19.57
C GLU A 58 16.36 -5.72 18.03
N ASP A 59 17.38 -6.37 17.45
CA ASP A 59 17.51 -6.51 16.01
C ASP A 59 16.33 -7.30 15.42
N ARG A 60 15.89 -8.38 16.06
CA ARG A 60 14.68 -9.12 15.65
C ARG A 60 13.42 -8.25 15.73
N ARG A 61 13.28 -7.41 16.76
CA ARG A 61 12.15 -6.47 16.87
C ARG A 61 12.15 -5.47 15.73
N ARG A 62 13.31 -4.93 15.36
CA ARG A 62 13.45 -4.01 14.21
C ARG A 62 13.15 -4.72 12.90
N ALA A 63 13.67 -5.92 12.71
CA ALA A 63 13.37 -6.74 11.54
C ALA A 63 11.87 -6.93 11.35
N LEU A 64 11.15 -7.31 12.42
CA LEU A 64 9.70 -7.45 12.40
C LEU A 64 8.99 -6.13 12.09
N ALA A 65 9.38 -5.02 12.72
CA ALA A 65 8.76 -3.72 12.49
C ALA A 65 8.91 -3.26 11.02
N HIS A 66 10.10 -3.42 10.44
CA HIS A 66 10.36 -3.11 9.04
C HIS A 66 9.63 -4.08 8.09
N GLY A 67 9.51 -5.36 8.45
CA GLY A 67 8.71 -6.34 7.69
C GLY A 67 7.22 -5.99 7.63
N VAL A 68 6.65 -5.50 8.74
CA VAL A 68 5.27 -5.00 8.78
C VAL A 68 5.10 -3.79 7.85
N ARG A 69 6.01 -2.80 7.93
CA ARG A 69 5.97 -1.61 7.06
C ARG A 69 6.09 -1.97 5.58
N SER A 70 6.94 -2.94 5.24
CA SER A 70 7.06 -3.45 3.88
C SER A 70 5.72 -4.03 3.38
N THR A 71 5.07 -4.84 4.21
CA THR A 71 3.79 -5.46 3.89
C THR A 71 2.67 -4.42 3.73
N GLU A 72 2.64 -3.41 4.58
CA GLU A 72 1.68 -2.29 4.47
C GLU A 72 1.91 -1.48 3.18
N ALA A 73 3.17 -1.20 2.85
CA ALA A 73 3.52 -0.51 1.61
C ALA A 73 3.14 -1.32 0.37
N LEU A 74 3.30 -2.66 0.37
CA LEU A 74 2.82 -3.53 -0.72
C LEU A 74 1.31 -3.43 -0.91
N LYS A 75 0.53 -3.44 0.17
CA LYS A 75 -0.93 -3.30 0.10
C LYS A 75 -1.35 -1.97 -0.50
N LEU A 76 -0.65 -0.88 -0.13
CA LEU A 76 -0.89 0.45 -0.70
C LEU A 76 -0.50 0.51 -2.18
N ALA A 77 0.63 -0.09 -2.56
CA ALA A 77 1.05 -0.19 -3.94
C ALA A 77 -0.01 -0.92 -4.79
N GLU A 78 -0.50 -2.06 -4.31
CA GLU A 78 -1.53 -2.85 -4.99
C GLU A 78 -2.86 -2.10 -5.10
N MET A 79 -3.29 -1.42 -4.03
CA MET A 79 -4.48 -0.59 -4.05
C MET A 79 -4.40 0.50 -5.15
N TRP A 80 -3.28 1.24 -5.19
CA TRP A 80 -3.08 2.28 -6.20
C TRP A 80 -2.96 1.71 -7.62
N ALA A 81 -2.37 0.52 -7.79
CA ALA A 81 -2.34 -0.17 -9.08
C ALA A 81 -3.75 -0.53 -9.56
N ARG A 82 -4.63 -1.01 -8.67
CA ARG A 82 -6.04 -1.28 -8.99
C ARG A 82 -6.80 0.00 -9.36
N VAL A 83 -6.55 1.10 -8.65
CA VAL A 83 -7.12 2.42 -9.01
C VAL A 83 -6.66 2.86 -10.39
N ALA A 84 -5.36 2.74 -10.69
CA ALA A 84 -4.83 3.06 -12.02
C ALA A 84 -5.47 2.20 -13.12
N GLN A 85 -5.68 0.91 -12.86
CA GLN A 85 -6.32 0.01 -13.80
C GLN A 85 -7.79 0.37 -14.04
N ALA A 86 -8.55 0.67 -12.98
CA ALA A 86 -9.95 1.10 -13.11
C ALA A 86 -10.06 2.40 -13.94
N LEU A 87 -9.16 3.36 -13.69
CA LEU A 87 -9.07 4.59 -14.49
C LEU A 87 -8.68 4.34 -15.96
N ALA A 88 -7.93 3.28 -16.25
CA ALA A 88 -7.57 2.92 -17.62
C ALA A 88 -8.74 2.29 -18.40
N VAL A 89 -9.53 1.44 -17.75
CA VAL A 89 -10.68 0.74 -18.36
C VAL A 89 -11.90 1.67 -18.50
N GLY A 90 -11.95 2.75 -17.70
CA GLY A 90 -13.08 3.70 -17.70
C GLY A 90 -14.27 3.23 -16.87
N GLU A 91 -14.11 2.11 -16.15
CA GLU A 91 -15.11 1.54 -15.26
C GLU A 91 -14.68 1.83 -13.81
N PRO A 92 -15.50 2.50 -12.99
CA PRO A 92 -15.14 2.74 -11.60
C PRO A 92 -14.99 1.39 -10.88
N PRO A 93 -14.08 1.29 -9.88
CA PRO A 93 -13.94 0.05 -9.12
C PRO A 93 -15.28 -0.30 -8.47
N VAL A 94 -15.74 -1.53 -8.69
CA VAL A 94 -17.04 -2.11 -8.25
C VAL A 94 -17.31 -1.94 -6.74
N THR A 95 -16.30 -1.60 -5.95
CA THR A 95 -16.43 -1.29 -4.52
C THR A 95 -17.21 -0.01 -4.21
N ALA A 96 -17.48 0.88 -5.17
CA ALA A 96 -18.28 2.08 -4.94
C ALA A 96 -19.81 1.83 -4.88
N GLU A 97 -20.29 0.67 -5.35
CA GLU A 97 -21.73 0.37 -5.38
C GLU A 97 -22.27 -0.24 -4.08
N LEU A 98 -21.41 -0.59 -3.12
CA LEU A 98 -21.80 -1.26 -1.87
C LEU A 98 -22.29 -0.33 -0.76
N GLU A 99 -22.10 1.00 -0.85
CA GLU A 99 -22.57 1.94 0.19
C GLU A 99 -23.91 2.64 -0.12
N VAL A 100 -24.46 2.55 -1.34
CA VAL A 100 -25.69 3.28 -1.71
C VAL A 100 -26.97 2.44 -1.47
N ARG A 101 -26.85 1.16 -1.11
CA ARG A 101 -27.99 0.23 -1.01
C ARG A 101 -28.35 -0.16 0.42
N GLY A 102 -28.40 0.81 1.34
CA GLY A 102 -28.61 0.51 2.76
C GLY A 102 -29.07 1.66 3.65
N TYR A 103 -30.07 2.44 3.26
CA TYR A 103 -30.86 3.21 4.22
C TYR A 103 -32.36 3.08 3.87
N PRO A 104 -33.16 2.29 4.61
CA PRO A 104 -34.60 2.47 4.59
C PRO A 104 -34.95 3.81 5.25
N GLU A 105 -35.75 4.63 4.56
CA GLU A 105 -36.31 5.85 5.15
C GLU A 105 -37.04 5.53 6.47
N PRO A 106 -36.83 6.30 7.55
CA PRO A 106 -37.72 6.23 8.69
C PRO A 106 -39.07 6.85 8.31
N THR A 107 -40.10 6.02 8.21
CA THR A 107 -41.49 6.46 8.10
C THR A 107 -41.81 7.41 9.25
N ARG A 108 -42.02 8.70 8.95
CA ARG A 108 -42.62 9.65 9.89
C ARG A 108 -44.06 9.23 10.15
N ARG A 109 -44.38 8.96 11.42
CA ARG A 109 -45.74 9.05 11.97
C ARG A 109 -45.73 10.10 13.07
#